data_AF-A0AAW1JNT5-F1
#
_entry.id   AF-A0AAW1JNT5-F1
#
_cell.length_a   1.000
_cell.length_b   1.000
_cell.length_c   1.000
_cell.angle_alpha   90.00
_cell.angle_beta   90.00
_cell.angle_gamma   90.00
#
_symmetry.space_group_name_H-M   'P 1'
#
loop_
_entity.id
_entity.type
_entity.pdbx_description
1 polymer ?
#
loop_
_entity_poly.entity_id
_entity_poly.type
_entity_poly.pdbx_seq_one_letter_code
_entity_poly.pdbx_strand_id
1 'polypeptide(L)'
;MLYQFLFLCYLTLTLPHPTTSARKPDRLRLPSSRQDDTVFCESWRFSVETNDAGNWTVVPGRCKNFVRTYMTGPRYQSDTYFAAEPALSFVRGLNGSGDGLDAWIFGVDDTLISSLPYYQLHGFGSEEFNEVSFYEWASMADAPPIAASWTLYKELQARGFTIFILSGRHEHFRDITETNLIYAGYAHYKRLILRSESDNGKLATEYKSIKRKEIVEEGYIIRGISGDQWSDLLGNSIAQRSFKLPNIMYYVP
;
A
#
# COMPACT_ATOMS: atom_id res chain seq x y z
N MET A 1 26.04 -48.01 -65.91
CA MET A 1 26.60 -47.43 -64.67
C MET A 1 25.48 -46.67 -63.97
N LEU A 2 24.96 -47.24 -62.88
CA LEU A 2 23.91 -46.64 -62.05
C LEU A 2 24.47 -45.40 -61.32
N TYR A 3 23.75 -44.28 -61.39
CA TYR A 3 23.86 -43.20 -60.41
C TYR A 3 22.57 -43.17 -59.58
N GLN A 4 22.71 -43.40 -58.28
CA GLN A 4 21.66 -43.56 -57.31
C GLN A 4 21.35 -42.19 -56.68
N PHE A 5 20.12 -41.70 -56.85
CA PHE A 5 19.63 -40.48 -56.20
C PHE A 5 19.39 -40.75 -54.71
N LEU A 6 20.10 -40.04 -53.83
CA LEU A 6 19.85 -39.98 -52.40
C LEU A 6 18.88 -38.83 -52.11
N PHE A 7 17.65 -39.17 -51.74
CA PHE A 7 16.65 -38.25 -51.22
C PHE A 7 16.92 -38.06 -49.71
N LEU A 8 17.38 -36.87 -49.31
CA LEU A 8 17.49 -36.49 -47.90
C LEU A 8 16.14 -35.95 -47.42
N CYS A 9 15.37 -36.79 -46.72
CA CYS A 9 14.22 -36.36 -45.94
C CYS A 9 14.68 -35.53 -44.73
N TYR A 10 14.41 -34.22 -44.74
CA TYR A 10 14.51 -33.39 -43.55
C TYR A 10 13.32 -33.68 -42.64
N LEU A 11 13.57 -34.39 -41.54
CA LEU A 11 12.60 -34.59 -40.46
C LEU A 11 12.61 -33.35 -39.57
N THR A 12 11.64 -32.45 -39.72
CA THR A 12 11.43 -31.34 -38.80
C THR A 12 10.84 -31.87 -37.49
N LEU A 13 11.68 -32.04 -36.48
CA LEU A 13 11.25 -32.28 -35.10
C LEU A 13 10.51 -31.04 -34.58
N THR A 14 9.19 -31.08 -34.59
CA THR A 14 8.37 -30.11 -33.86
C THR A 14 8.37 -30.51 -32.37
N LEU A 15 9.08 -29.73 -31.56
CA LEU A 15 9.03 -29.87 -30.11
C LEU A 15 7.64 -29.44 -29.61
N PRO A 16 6.92 -30.26 -28.83
CA PRO A 16 5.64 -29.86 -28.28
C PRO A 16 5.85 -28.69 -27.31
N HIS A 17 5.12 -27.59 -27.53
CA HIS A 17 5.04 -26.50 -26.57
C HIS A 17 4.42 -27.01 -25.26
N PRO A 18 5.02 -26.72 -24.09
CA PRO A 18 4.41 -27.05 -22.83
C PRO A 18 3.17 -26.14 -22.67
N THR A 19 2.00 -26.76 -22.59
CA THR A 19 0.78 -26.11 -22.15
C THR A 19 0.98 -25.65 -20.72
N THR A 20 1.14 -24.34 -20.52
CA THR A 20 1.09 -23.71 -19.21
C THR A 20 -0.32 -23.83 -18.66
N SER A 21 -0.55 -24.88 -17.88
CA SER A 21 -1.69 -24.94 -16.97
C SER A 21 -1.60 -23.75 -16.02
N ALA A 22 -2.55 -22.82 -16.12
CA ALA A 22 -2.68 -21.71 -15.19
C ALA A 22 -2.92 -22.28 -13.78
N ARG A 23 -1.85 -22.37 -13.00
CA ARG A 23 -1.90 -22.79 -11.60
C ARG A 23 -2.71 -21.75 -10.86
N LYS A 24 -3.92 -22.13 -10.41
CA LYS A 24 -4.69 -21.30 -9.46
C LYS A 24 -3.76 -20.90 -8.31
N PRO A 25 -3.76 -19.63 -7.87
CA PRO A 25 -2.92 -19.23 -6.75
C PRO A 25 -3.23 -20.16 -5.57
N ASP A 26 -2.20 -20.81 -5.05
CA ASP A 26 -2.31 -21.69 -3.90
C ASP A 26 -2.81 -20.83 -2.73
N ARG A 27 -4.09 -20.94 -2.39
CA ARG A 27 -4.61 -20.42 -1.12
C ARG A 27 -3.77 -21.09 -0.03
N LEU A 28 -3.08 -20.27 0.76
CA LEU A 28 -2.26 -20.69 1.89
C LEU A 28 -3.04 -21.72 2.74
N ARG A 29 -2.71 -23.02 2.61
CA ARG A 29 -3.27 -24.07 3.47
C ARG A 29 -2.51 -24.05 4.79
N LEU A 30 -2.95 -23.17 5.68
CA LEU A 30 -2.43 -23.11 7.03
C LEU A 30 -2.77 -24.41 7.79
N PRO A 31 -1.86 -24.92 8.65
CA PRO A 31 -2.06 -26.18 9.35
C PRO A 31 -3.39 -26.21 10.13
N SER A 32 -4.24 -27.18 9.81
CA SER A 32 -5.47 -27.45 10.57
C SER A 32 -5.15 -28.32 11.77
N SER A 33 -4.63 -27.73 12.82
CA SER A 33 -4.73 -28.30 14.17
C SER A 33 -4.91 -27.16 15.15
N ARG A 34 -5.32 -27.45 16.38
CA ARG A 34 -5.65 -26.48 17.45
C ARG A 34 -4.45 -25.58 17.83
N GLN A 35 -3.99 -24.74 16.93
CA GLN A 35 -3.05 -23.68 17.22
C GLN A 35 -3.79 -22.60 18.01
N ASP A 36 -3.20 -22.19 19.13
CA ASP A 36 -3.54 -20.99 19.87
C ASP A 36 -3.84 -19.86 18.88
N ASP A 37 -5.02 -19.24 19.00
CA ASP A 37 -5.43 -18.12 18.14
C ASP A 37 -4.37 -17.01 18.13
N THR A 38 -3.65 -16.82 19.25
CA THR A 38 -2.55 -15.87 19.34
C THR A 38 -1.43 -16.21 18.35
N VAL A 39 -0.97 -17.46 18.35
CA VAL A 39 0.13 -17.92 17.47
C VAL A 39 -0.29 -17.87 16.00
N PHE A 40 -1.52 -18.32 15.71
CA PHE A 40 -2.05 -18.28 14.36
C PHE A 40 -2.16 -16.84 13.84
N CYS A 41 -2.75 -15.94 14.63
CA CYS A 41 -3.03 -14.58 14.20
C CYS A 41 -1.78 -13.70 14.14
N GLU A 42 -0.78 -13.95 15.00
CA GLU A 42 0.54 -13.33 14.87
C GLU A 42 1.25 -13.77 13.59
N SER A 43 1.19 -15.06 13.26
CA SER A 43 1.76 -15.60 12.02
C SER A 43 1.04 -15.04 10.78
N TRP A 44 -0.29 -14.94 10.84
CA TRP A 44 -1.10 -14.32 9.79
C TRP A 44 -0.77 -12.84 9.61
N ARG A 45 -0.68 -12.06 10.70
CA ARG A 45 -0.22 -10.65 10.67
C ARG A 45 1.12 -10.53 9.97
N PHE A 46 2.09 -11.36 10.36
CA PHE A 46 3.41 -11.36 9.73
C PHE A 46 3.31 -11.61 8.22
N SER A 47 2.57 -12.64 7.79
CA SER A 47 2.37 -12.92 6.36
C SER A 47 1.65 -11.80 5.61
N VAL A 48 0.72 -11.07 6.24
CA VAL A 48 0.08 -9.89 5.65
C VAL A 48 1.12 -8.78 5.45
N GLU A 49 1.89 -8.46 6.49
CA GLU A 49 2.88 -7.38 6.45
C GLU A 49 4.03 -7.67 5.48
N THR A 50 4.44 -8.93 5.30
CA THR A 50 5.46 -9.33 4.31
C THR A 50 4.93 -9.54 2.90
N ASN A 51 3.63 -9.31 2.67
CA ASN A 51 2.93 -9.55 1.40
C ASN A 51 2.83 -11.04 0.98
N ASP A 52 3.16 -11.98 1.86
CA ASP A 52 3.09 -13.43 1.58
C ASP A 52 1.68 -14.01 1.68
N ALA A 53 0.77 -13.32 2.38
CA ALA A 53 -0.63 -13.74 2.51
C ALA A 53 -1.41 -13.70 1.18
N GLY A 54 -0.90 -12.97 0.18
CA GLY A 54 -1.62 -12.69 -1.07
C GLY A 54 -2.89 -11.87 -0.83
N ASN A 55 -3.84 -11.96 -1.77
CA ASN A 55 -5.09 -11.21 -1.68
C ASN A 55 -6.03 -11.81 -0.61
N TRP A 56 -6.50 -10.97 0.30
CA TRP A 56 -7.54 -11.30 1.28
C TRP A 56 -8.60 -10.19 1.34
N THR A 57 -9.82 -10.53 1.76
CA THR A 57 -10.97 -9.61 1.71
C THR A 57 -11.37 -9.11 3.10
N VAL A 58 -11.30 -9.97 4.11
CA VAL A 58 -11.60 -9.64 5.50
C VAL A 58 -10.61 -10.32 6.43
N VAL A 59 -10.41 -9.74 7.62
CA VAL A 59 -9.66 -10.34 8.72
C VAL A 59 -10.31 -11.69 9.07
N PRO A 60 -9.54 -12.79 9.19
CA PRO A 60 -10.09 -14.07 9.62
C PRO A 60 -10.86 -13.91 10.93
N GLY A 61 -12.08 -14.44 11.02
CA GLY A 61 -12.95 -14.24 12.19
C GLY A 61 -12.29 -14.61 13.52
N ARG A 62 -11.45 -15.66 13.53
CA ARG A 62 -10.65 -16.07 14.70
C ARG A 62 -9.62 -15.02 15.16
N CYS A 63 -9.22 -14.11 14.29
CA CYS A 63 -8.25 -13.04 14.54
C CYS A 63 -8.86 -11.69 14.90
N LYS A 64 -10.20 -11.54 14.92
CA LYS A 64 -10.86 -10.27 15.28
C LYS A 64 -10.36 -9.69 16.60
N ASN A 65 -10.30 -10.51 17.66
CA ASN A 65 -9.83 -10.07 18.98
C ASN A 65 -8.33 -9.76 18.98
N PHE A 66 -7.53 -10.53 18.24
CA PHE A 66 -6.10 -10.27 18.06
C PHE A 66 -5.86 -8.92 17.38
N VAL A 67 -6.54 -8.64 16.25
CA VAL A 67 -6.42 -7.38 15.53
C VAL A 67 -6.86 -6.20 16.40
N ARG A 68 -7.96 -6.32 17.14
CA ARG A 68 -8.37 -5.31 18.14
C ARG A 68 -7.23 -4.99 19.10
N THR A 69 -6.69 -6.02 19.75
CA THR A 69 -5.62 -5.86 20.76
C THR A 69 -4.35 -5.26 20.14
N TYR A 70 -4.00 -5.66 18.92
CA TYR A 70 -2.85 -5.11 18.21
C TYR A 70 -3.05 -3.63 17.86
N MET A 71 -4.11 -3.30 17.11
CA MET A 71 -4.35 -1.96 16.56
C MET A 71 -4.63 -0.91 17.64
N THR A 72 -5.22 -1.30 18.77
CA THR A 72 -5.49 -0.39 19.90
C THR A 72 -4.42 -0.42 20.99
N GLY A 73 -3.46 -1.34 20.88
CA GLY A 73 -2.45 -1.59 21.89
C GLY A 73 -1.11 -0.89 21.62
N PRO A 74 -0.19 -0.95 22.59
CA PRO A 74 1.15 -0.35 22.46
C PRO A 74 1.98 -0.98 21.34
N ARG A 75 1.64 -2.20 20.90
CA ARG A 75 2.36 -2.90 19.83
C ARG A 75 2.22 -2.17 18.49
N TYR A 76 1.02 -1.75 18.10
CA TYR A 76 0.82 -0.99 16.86
C TYR A 76 1.60 0.33 16.89
N GLN A 77 1.56 1.06 18.01
CA GLN A 77 2.32 2.30 18.18
C GLN A 77 3.83 2.07 18.02
N SER A 78 4.37 1.02 18.67
CA SER A 78 5.77 0.63 18.56
C SER A 78 6.14 0.27 17.11
N ASP A 79 5.37 -0.60 16.46
CA ASP A 79 5.67 -1.06 15.11
C ASP A 79 5.60 0.10 14.09
N THR A 80 4.63 1.00 14.26
CA THR A 80 4.49 2.21 13.44
C THR A 80 5.68 3.16 13.61
N TYR A 81 6.16 3.34 14.85
CA TYR A 81 7.38 4.11 15.12
C TYR A 81 8.60 3.48 14.42
N PHE A 82 8.86 2.19 14.64
CA PHE A 82 10.00 1.50 14.03
C PHE A 82 9.92 1.37 12.51
N ALA A 83 8.72 1.38 11.93
CA ALA A 83 8.53 1.44 10.48
C ALA A 83 8.87 2.82 9.89
N ALA A 84 8.61 3.92 10.63
CA ALA A 84 8.85 5.29 10.18
C ALA A 84 10.27 5.81 10.48
N GLU A 85 10.91 5.34 11.56
CA GLU A 85 12.27 5.77 11.95
C GLU A 85 13.32 5.62 10.82
N PRO A 86 13.34 4.52 10.03
CA PRO A 86 14.24 4.41 8.90
C PRO A 86 14.00 5.47 7.82
N ALA A 87 12.77 5.98 7.67
CA ALA A 87 12.45 7.07 6.76
C ALA A 87 13.05 8.39 7.26
N LEU A 88 12.90 8.69 8.55
CA LEU A 88 13.51 9.85 9.19
C LEU A 88 15.04 9.82 9.05
N SER A 89 15.66 8.68 9.36
CA SER A 89 17.11 8.49 9.20
C SER A 89 17.55 8.66 7.74
N PHE A 90 16.79 8.12 6.80
CA PHE A 90 17.07 8.27 5.37
C PHE A 90 17.01 9.73 4.94
N VAL A 91 15.92 10.44 5.25
CA VAL A 91 15.76 11.87 4.96
C VAL A 91 16.87 12.70 5.59
N ARG A 92 17.29 12.34 6.81
CA ARG A 92 18.36 13.05 7.53
C ARG A 92 19.72 12.93 6.87
N GLY A 93 20.00 11.77 6.27
CA GLY A 93 21.24 11.49 5.55
C GLY A 93 21.29 11.99 4.11
N LEU A 94 20.17 12.49 3.56
CA LEU A 94 20.16 13.08 2.23
C LEU A 94 20.70 14.51 2.24
N ASN A 95 21.60 14.78 1.30
CA ASN A 95 21.91 16.16 0.88
C ASN A 95 20.83 16.56 -0.13
N GLY A 96 19.93 17.45 0.26
CA GLY A 96 18.89 17.95 -0.63
C GLY A 96 19.50 18.62 -1.87
N SER A 97 18.84 18.47 -3.02
CA SER A 97 19.24 19.14 -4.26
C SER A 97 19.18 20.67 -4.16
N GLY A 98 18.30 21.19 -3.29
CA GLY A 98 18.08 22.62 -3.10
C GLY A 98 17.23 23.29 -4.19
N ASP A 99 16.80 22.52 -5.20
CA ASP A 99 15.98 22.99 -6.33
C ASP A 99 14.47 22.74 -6.15
N GLY A 100 14.07 22.10 -5.03
CA GLY A 100 12.67 21.75 -4.74
C GLY A 100 12.13 20.54 -5.51
N LEU A 101 12.97 19.83 -6.27
CA LEU A 101 12.57 18.65 -7.05
C LEU A 101 12.61 17.34 -6.25
N ASP A 102 13.19 17.35 -5.05
CA ASP A 102 13.15 16.21 -4.14
C ASP A 102 11.74 16.00 -3.60
N ALA A 103 11.07 14.95 -4.09
CA ALA A 103 9.69 14.65 -3.76
C ALA A 103 9.54 13.51 -2.75
N TRP A 104 8.53 13.62 -1.90
CA TRP A 104 8.04 12.53 -1.05
C TRP A 104 6.56 12.31 -1.29
N ILE A 105 6.15 11.04 -1.34
CA ILE A 105 4.74 10.67 -1.56
C ILE A 105 4.20 9.99 -0.31
N PHE A 106 3.02 10.41 0.13
CA PHE A 106 2.25 9.75 1.19
C PHE A 106 0.93 9.19 0.67
N GLY A 107 0.55 8.01 1.15
CA GLY A 107 -0.86 7.59 1.20
C GLY A 107 -1.69 8.46 2.16
N VAL A 108 -3.00 8.23 2.25
CA VAL A 108 -3.89 8.97 3.17
C VAL A 108 -4.34 8.06 4.31
N ASP A 109 -5.24 7.12 4.00
CA ASP A 109 -5.86 6.22 4.96
C ASP A 109 -4.80 5.29 5.59
N ASP A 110 -4.76 5.26 6.91
CA ASP A 110 -3.78 4.57 7.76
C ASP A 110 -2.31 4.84 7.42
N THR A 111 -2.05 5.92 6.69
CA THR A 111 -0.71 6.47 6.46
C THR A 111 -0.57 7.82 7.13
N LEU A 112 -1.39 8.80 6.78
CA LEU A 112 -1.39 10.13 7.40
C LEU A 112 -2.47 10.23 8.48
N ILE A 113 -3.67 9.72 8.20
CA ILE A 113 -4.82 9.74 9.11
C ILE A 113 -5.33 8.32 9.33
N SER A 114 -5.71 7.97 10.56
CA SER A 114 -6.10 6.60 10.88
C SER A 114 -7.58 6.34 10.64
N SER A 115 -7.88 5.22 9.96
CA SER A 115 -9.24 4.71 9.79
C SER A 115 -9.66 3.77 10.94
N LEU A 116 -8.81 3.58 11.96
CA LEU A 116 -9.09 2.74 13.12
C LEU A 116 -10.44 3.08 13.80
N PRO A 117 -10.87 4.35 13.99
CA PRO A 117 -12.17 4.64 14.58
C PRO A 117 -13.35 4.07 13.78
N TYR A 118 -13.26 4.04 12.45
CA TYR A 118 -14.25 3.35 11.61
C TYR A 118 -14.20 1.84 11.86
N TYR A 119 -13.03 1.23 11.71
CA TYR A 119 -12.90 -0.22 11.85
C TYR A 119 -13.22 -0.73 13.27
N GLN A 120 -13.14 0.09 14.32
CA GLN A 120 -13.65 -0.26 15.65
C GLN A 120 -15.15 -0.58 15.66
N LEU A 121 -15.93 0.14 14.84
CA LEU A 121 -17.37 -0.07 14.68
C LEU A 121 -17.68 -1.20 13.70
N HIS A 122 -16.74 -1.54 12.82
CA HIS A 122 -16.87 -2.53 11.74
C HIS A 122 -15.94 -3.75 11.94
N GLY A 123 -15.93 -4.26 13.17
CA GLY A 123 -15.34 -5.55 13.49
C GLY A 123 -13.82 -5.65 13.33
N PHE A 124 -13.09 -4.54 13.32
CA PHE A 124 -11.64 -4.48 13.08
C PHE A 124 -11.22 -5.14 11.76
N GLY A 125 -12.05 -4.99 10.72
CA GLY A 125 -11.79 -5.56 9.41
C GLY A 125 -12.32 -6.98 9.20
N SER A 126 -13.00 -7.56 10.21
CA SER A 126 -13.64 -8.87 10.08
C SER A 126 -14.97 -8.83 9.30
N GLU A 127 -15.40 -7.64 8.90
CA GLU A 127 -16.66 -7.37 8.19
C GLU A 127 -16.33 -6.82 6.80
N GLU A 128 -17.18 -7.08 5.82
CA GLU A 128 -17.00 -6.58 4.46
C GLU A 128 -17.04 -5.05 4.44
N PHE A 129 -16.15 -4.44 3.66
CA PHE A 129 -16.09 -2.98 3.54
C PHE A 129 -17.35 -2.44 2.86
N ASN A 130 -17.89 -1.35 3.41
CA ASN A 130 -19.06 -0.67 2.87
C ASN A 130 -18.73 0.81 2.63
N GLU A 131 -18.61 1.18 1.35
CA GLU A 131 -18.22 2.51 0.92
C GLU A 131 -19.19 3.61 1.38
N VAL A 132 -20.50 3.31 1.45
CA VAL A 132 -21.51 4.28 1.91
C VAL A 132 -21.29 4.61 3.39
N SER A 133 -21.15 3.59 4.24
CA SER A 133 -20.90 3.81 5.67
C SER A 133 -19.52 4.44 5.92
N PHE A 134 -18.51 4.11 5.10
CA PHE A 134 -17.21 4.76 5.18
C PHE A 134 -17.29 6.22 4.77
N TYR A 135 -18.08 6.56 3.74
CA TYR A 135 -18.32 7.94 3.33
C TYR A 135 -19.03 8.73 4.44
N GLU A 136 -20.07 8.17 5.05
CA GLU A 136 -20.76 8.78 6.19
C GLU A 136 -19.79 9.05 7.34
N TRP A 137 -18.96 8.07 7.71
CA TRP A 137 -17.93 8.25 8.74
C TRP A 137 -16.88 9.30 8.34
N ALA A 138 -16.34 9.20 7.13
CA ALA A 138 -15.30 10.10 6.64
C ALA A 138 -15.80 11.54 6.58
N SER A 139 -17.09 11.77 6.29
CA SER A 139 -17.71 13.09 6.22
C SER A 139 -17.63 13.89 7.53
N MET A 140 -17.39 13.22 8.67
CA MET A 140 -17.12 13.88 9.94
C MET A 140 -15.75 14.59 9.97
N ALA A 141 -14.83 14.21 9.07
CA ALA A 141 -13.48 14.78 8.92
C ALA A 141 -12.65 14.81 10.21
N ASP A 142 -12.84 13.81 11.08
CA ASP A 142 -12.23 13.71 12.42
C ASP A 142 -11.32 12.47 12.58
N ALA A 143 -10.80 11.94 11.46
CA ALA A 143 -9.83 10.85 11.53
C ALA A 143 -8.52 11.36 12.16
N PRO A 144 -7.99 10.70 13.20
CA PRO A 144 -6.84 11.21 13.95
C PRO A 144 -5.53 11.06 13.16
N PRO A 145 -4.54 11.95 13.34
CA PRO A 145 -3.24 11.83 12.70
C PRO A 145 -2.46 10.62 13.20
N ILE A 146 -1.66 10.02 12.30
CA ILE A 146 -0.67 9.00 12.67
C ILE A 146 0.62 9.70 13.09
N ALA A 147 0.92 9.62 14.39
CA ALA A 147 2.00 10.40 15.02
C ALA A 147 3.39 10.20 14.36
N ALA A 148 3.71 8.98 13.93
CA ALA A 148 4.99 8.69 13.29
C ALA A 148 5.10 9.37 11.91
N SER A 149 4.03 9.30 11.11
CA SER A 149 3.94 9.98 9.81
C SER A 149 3.94 11.50 9.96
N TRP A 150 3.26 12.04 10.98
CA TRP A 150 3.32 13.47 11.29
C TRP A 150 4.74 13.95 11.58
N THR A 151 5.52 13.16 12.33
CA THR A 151 6.93 13.48 12.61
C THR A 151 7.77 13.53 11.34
N LEU A 152 7.63 12.52 10.46
CA LEU A 152 8.29 12.48 9.16
C LEU A 152 7.86 13.64 8.25
N TYR A 153 6.57 13.94 8.19
CA TYR A 153 6.01 15.01 7.37
C TYR A 153 6.64 16.36 7.72
N LYS A 154 6.75 16.69 9.01
CA LYS A 154 7.39 17.94 9.45
C LYS A 154 8.89 18.01 9.13
N GLU A 155 9.60 16.90 9.28
CA GLU A 155 11.03 16.83 8.92
C GLU A 155 11.23 17.08 7.41
N LEU A 156 10.37 16.51 6.57
CA LEU A 156 10.38 16.72 5.12
C LEU A 156 10.14 18.20 4.78
N GLN A 157 9.14 18.83 5.39
CA GLN A 157 8.87 20.26 5.20
C GLN A 157 10.06 21.14 5.63
N ALA A 158 10.63 20.87 6.80
CA ALA A 158 11.79 21.61 7.30
C ALA A 158 13.01 21.50 6.39
N ARG A 159 13.10 20.43 5.59
CA ARG A 159 14.17 20.17 4.62
C ARG A 159 13.83 20.58 3.19
N GLY A 160 12.67 21.20 2.96
CA GLY A 160 12.28 21.71 1.64
C GLY A 160 11.89 20.62 0.63
N PHE A 161 11.48 19.43 1.10
CA PHE A 161 10.92 18.41 0.21
C PHE A 161 9.57 18.85 -0.34
N THR A 162 9.32 18.55 -1.61
CA THR A 162 7.99 18.70 -2.22
C THR A 162 7.14 17.47 -1.87
N ILE A 163 6.08 17.68 -1.09
CA ILE A 163 5.22 16.58 -0.65
C ILE A 163 4.02 16.41 -1.59
N PHE A 164 3.81 15.20 -2.09
CA PHE A 164 2.60 14.79 -2.78
C PHE A 164 1.80 13.82 -1.91
N ILE A 165 0.47 13.94 -1.97
CA ILE A 165 -0.43 12.99 -1.32
C ILE A 165 -1.16 12.24 -2.43
N LEU A 166 -1.08 10.91 -2.42
CA LEU A 166 -1.64 10.02 -3.44
C LEU A 166 -2.53 8.97 -2.77
N SER A 167 -3.84 9.12 -2.93
CA SER A 167 -4.82 8.27 -2.25
C SER A 167 -5.57 7.34 -3.20
N GLY A 168 -6.07 6.23 -2.64
CA GLY A 168 -7.06 5.39 -3.32
C GLY A 168 -8.49 5.95 -3.28
N ARG A 169 -8.75 6.99 -2.48
CA ARG A 169 -10.08 7.65 -2.43
C ARG A 169 -10.45 8.23 -3.80
N HIS A 170 -11.74 8.27 -4.09
CA HIS A 170 -12.29 8.91 -5.30
C HIS A 170 -12.42 10.42 -5.13
N GLU A 171 -12.47 11.16 -6.24
CA GLU A 171 -12.57 12.63 -6.26
C GLU A 171 -13.77 13.17 -5.47
N HIS A 172 -14.87 12.43 -5.35
CA HIS A 172 -16.02 12.85 -4.53
C HIS A 172 -15.73 12.91 -3.02
N PHE A 173 -14.59 12.37 -2.56
CA PHE A 173 -14.07 12.52 -1.19
C PHE A 173 -13.15 13.74 -1.01
N ARG A 174 -12.88 14.54 -2.05
CA ARG A 174 -11.83 15.59 -2.01
C ARG A 174 -11.99 16.53 -0.83
N ASP A 175 -13.10 17.24 -0.76
CA ASP A 175 -13.31 18.29 0.24
C ASP A 175 -13.22 17.75 1.67
N ILE A 176 -13.80 16.56 1.90
CA ILE A 176 -13.76 15.85 3.17
C ILE A 176 -12.32 15.46 3.54
N THR A 177 -11.57 14.95 2.56
CA THR A 177 -10.18 14.52 2.75
C THR A 177 -9.27 15.70 3.07
N GLU A 178 -9.39 16.80 2.30
CA GLU A 178 -8.60 18.01 2.53
C GLU A 178 -8.92 18.63 3.90
N THR A 179 -10.20 18.69 4.28
CA THR A 179 -10.63 19.16 5.60
C THR A 179 -9.99 18.35 6.72
N ASN A 180 -10.07 17.01 6.63
CA ASN A 180 -9.50 16.15 7.67
C ASN A 180 -7.97 16.27 7.72
N LEU A 181 -7.29 16.34 6.58
CA LEU A 181 -5.83 16.52 6.52
C LEU A 181 -5.42 17.82 7.23
N ILE A 182 -6.13 18.92 6.98
CA ILE A 182 -5.88 20.21 7.65
C ILE A 182 -6.09 20.09 9.16
N TYR A 183 -7.20 19.49 9.61
CA TYR A 183 -7.47 19.29 11.04
C TYR A 183 -6.45 18.37 11.73
N ALA A 184 -5.95 17.38 11.01
CA ALA A 184 -4.87 16.50 11.46
C ALA A 184 -3.47 17.17 11.42
N GLY A 185 -3.38 18.41 10.93
CA GLY A 185 -2.15 19.21 10.91
C GLY A 185 -1.28 19.01 9.66
N TYR A 186 -1.80 18.37 8.61
CA TYR A 186 -1.13 18.20 7.32
C TYR A 186 -1.54 19.31 6.36
N ALA A 187 -0.62 20.27 6.16
CA ALA A 187 -0.79 21.39 5.24
C ALA A 187 0.45 21.55 4.35
N HIS A 188 0.39 22.45 3.37
CA HIS A 188 1.49 22.80 2.46
C HIS A 188 2.07 21.62 1.67
N TYR A 189 1.27 20.59 1.38
CA TYR A 189 1.59 19.64 0.32
C TYR A 189 1.37 20.31 -1.04
N LYS A 190 2.07 19.82 -2.06
CA LYS A 190 2.00 20.33 -3.43
C LYS A 190 0.68 20.00 -4.11
N ARG A 191 0.21 18.75 -3.98
CA ARG A 191 -0.99 18.25 -4.64
C ARG A 191 -1.55 17.04 -3.89
N LEU A 192 -2.88 17.03 -3.71
CA LEU A 192 -3.67 15.86 -3.35
C LEU A 192 -4.21 15.21 -4.64
N ILE A 193 -3.78 13.98 -4.90
CA ILE A 193 -4.13 13.18 -6.07
C ILE A 193 -5.10 12.08 -5.64
N LEU A 194 -6.31 12.10 -6.19
CA LEU A 194 -7.38 11.13 -5.93
C LEU A 194 -7.76 10.40 -7.23
N ARG A 195 -8.57 9.36 -7.12
CA ARG A 195 -9.07 8.61 -8.28
C ARG A 195 -10.15 9.38 -9.00
N SER A 196 -9.93 9.63 -10.28
CA SER A 196 -10.94 10.14 -11.20
C SER A 196 -11.87 9.02 -11.68
N GLU A 197 -12.96 9.38 -12.37
CA GLU A 197 -13.83 8.39 -13.03
C GLU A 197 -13.08 7.52 -14.03
N SER A 198 -12.05 8.08 -14.69
CA SER A 198 -11.21 7.35 -15.65
C SER A 198 -10.36 6.25 -14.99
N ASP A 199 -10.24 6.26 -13.66
CA ASP A 199 -9.48 5.28 -12.87
C ASP A 199 -10.36 4.14 -12.33
N ASN A 200 -11.66 4.14 -12.65
CA ASN A 200 -12.58 3.08 -12.26
C ASN A 200 -12.12 1.73 -12.82
N GLY A 201 -12.07 0.72 -11.96
CA GLY A 201 -11.63 -0.63 -12.31
C GLY A 201 -10.12 -0.85 -12.36
N LYS A 202 -9.29 0.21 -12.28
CA LYS A 202 -7.83 0.05 -12.18
C LYS A 202 -7.43 -0.45 -10.80
N LEU A 203 -6.53 -1.43 -10.73
CA LEU A 203 -5.87 -1.85 -9.48
C LEU A 203 -5.18 -0.65 -8.81
N ALA A 204 -5.07 -0.62 -7.48
CA ALA A 204 -4.42 0.49 -6.80
C ALA A 204 -2.95 0.58 -7.16
N THR A 205 -2.28 -0.57 -7.31
CA THR A 205 -0.89 -0.63 -7.77
C THR A 205 -0.71 0.01 -9.16
N GLU A 206 -1.64 -0.25 -10.09
CA GLU A 206 -1.61 0.30 -11.44
C GLU A 206 -1.86 1.81 -11.44
N TYR A 207 -2.98 2.24 -10.83
CA TYR A 207 -3.35 3.65 -10.70
C TYR A 207 -2.22 4.47 -10.06
N LYS A 208 -1.69 4.01 -8.92
CA LYS A 208 -0.62 4.72 -8.22
C LYS A 208 0.68 4.75 -9.03
N SER A 209 0.99 3.70 -9.78
CA SER A 209 2.14 3.69 -10.69
C SER A 209 2.03 4.77 -11.78
N ILE A 210 0.85 4.94 -12.37
CA ILE A 210 0.60 5.98 -13.38
C ILE A 210 0.79 7.36 -12.76
N LYS A 211 0.21 7.62 -11.58
CA LYS A 211 0.32 8.91 -10.91
C LYS A 211 1.73 9.24 -10.44
N ARG A 212 2.51 8.24 -10.01
CA ARG A 212 3.95 8.42 -9.73
C ARG A 212 4.74 8.74 -11.00
N LYS A 213 4.40 8.11 -12.13
CA LYS A 213 5.03 8.43 -13.42
C LYS A 213 4.77 9.88 -13.84
N GLU A 214 3.53 10.37 -13.69
CA GLU A 214 3.19 11.77 -13.96
C GLU A 214 4.06 12.72 -13.11
N ILE A 215 4.26 12.43 -11.82
CA ILE A 215 5.16 13.21 -10.93
C ILE A 215 6.61 13.19 -11.44
N VAL A 216 7.13 12.04 -11.89
CA VAL A 216 8.50 11.96 -12.43
C VAL A 216 8.62 12.72 -13.75
N GLU A 217 7.61 12.65 -14.62
CA GLU A 217 7.56 13.38 -15.89
C GLU A 217 7.46 14.90 -15.69
N GLU A 218 6.92 15.36 -14.56
CA GLU A 218 6.97 16.76 -14.12
C GLU A 218 8.38 17.20 -13.65
N GLY A 219 9.36 16.29 -13.58
CA GLY A 219 10.76 16.57 -13.23
C GLY A 219 11.14 16.28 -11.78
N TYR A 220 10.22 15.76 -10.97
CA TYR A 220 10.51 15.44 -9.57
C TYR A 220 11.28 14.12 -9.41
N ILE A 221 12.17 14.08 -8.43
CA ILE A 221 12.85 12.86 -7.99
C ILE A 221 12.11 12.33 -6.78
N ILE A 222 11.42 11.19 -6.93
CA ILE A 222 10.73 10.54 -5.80
C ILE A 222 11.78 9.90 -4.89
N ARG A 223 12.14 10.59 -3.81
CA ARG A 223 13.10 10.13 -2.80
C ARG A 223 12.48 9.06 -1.90
N GLY A 224 11.23 9.24 -1.52
CA GLY A 224 10.52 8.32 -0.65
C GLY A 224 9.04 8.18 -0.96
N ILE A 225 8.51 6.99 -0.70
CA ILE A 225 7.08 6.74 -0.59
C ILE A 225 6.81 6.14 0.80
N SER A 226 5.83 6.67 1.51
CA SER A 226 5.29 6.11 2.74
C SER A 226 3.84 5.72 2.53
N GLY A 227 3.50 4.48 2.86
CA GLY A 227 2.15 3.93 2.67
C GLY A 227 1.90 2.73 3.58
N ASP A 228 0.64 2.46 3.87
CA ASP A 228 0.21 1.34 4.70
C ASP A 228 -0.10 0.08 3.87
N GLN A 229 -0.15 0.19 2.54
CA GLN A 229 -0.39 -0.93 1.63
C GLN A 229 0.81 -1.17 0.73
N TRP A 230 1.01 -2.43 0.32
CA TRP A 230 2.02 -2.75 -0.69
C TRP A 230 1.69 -2.11 -2.05
N SER A 231 0.41 -1.87 -2.36
CA SER A 231 -0.01 -1.15 -3.55
C SER A 231 0.40 0.34 -3.58
N ASP A 232 0.75 0.94 -2.44
CA ASP A 232 1.41 2.25 -2.39
C ASP A 232 2.84 2.21 -2.94
N LEU A 233 3.53 1.10 -2.69
CA LEU A 233 4.99 1.02 -2.74
C LEU A 233 5.51 0.27 -3.97
N LEU A 234 4.69 -0.62 -4.52
CA LEU A 234 5.02 -1.49 -5.65
C LEU A 234 4.53 -0.92 -6.98
N GLY A 235 4.94 -1.59 -8.07
CA GLY A 235 4.63 -1.22 -9.44
C GLY A 235 5.77 -0.45 -10.11
N ASN A 236 5.43 0.54 -10.93
CA ASN A 236 6.41 1.33 -11.69
C ASN A 236 6.62 2.72 -11.06
N SER A 237 7.68 3.41 -11.49
CA SER A 237 8.05 4.75 -10.98
C SER A 237 8.15 4.75 -9.44
N ILE A 238 8.86 3.76 -8.90
CA ILE A 238 9.10 3.62 -7.47
C ILE A 238 10.05 4.69 -6.96
N ALA A 239 9.99 4.94 -5.65
CA ALA A 239 10.94 5.81 -4.97
C ALA A 239 12.34 5.21 -4.93
N GLN A 240 13.33 6.04 -4.58
CA GLN A 240 14.65 5.55 -4.17
C GLN A 240 14.55 4.61 -2.96
N ARG A 241 13.61 4.87 -2.04
CA ARG A 241 13.29 3.97 -0.94
C ARG A 241 11.82 4.04 -0.54
N SER A 242 11.20 2.89 -0.31
CA SER A 242 9.80 2.78 0.13
C SER A 242 9.71 2.35 1.59
N PHE A 243 8.70 2.85 2.30
CA PHE A 243 8.50 2.63 3.74
C PHE A 243 7.06 2.19 4.01
N LYS A 244 6.91 0.93 4.43
CA LYS A 244 5.62 0.29 4.73
C LYS A 244 5.24 0.52 6.18
N LEU A 245 4.13 1.20 6.43
CA LEU A 245 3.49 1.26 7.74
C LEU A 245 2.62 0.01 7.97
N PRO A 246 2.49 -0.47 9.21
CA PRO A 246 1.69 -1.64 9.47
C PRO A 246 0.19 -1.36 9.31
N ASN A 247 -0.53 -2.28 8.67
CA ASN A 247 -1.99 -2.28 8.62
C ASN A 247 -2.50 -3.69 8.36
N ILE A 248 -3.32 -4.19 9.30
CA ILE A 248 -3.95 -5.51 9.22
C ILE A 248 -5.49 -5.45 9.32
N MET A 249 -6.08 -4.27 9.12
CA MET A 249 -7.54 -4.10 9.11
C MET A 249 -8.13 -4.32 7.72
N TYR A 250 -7.37 -4.05 6.65
CA TYR A 250 -7.80 -4.28 5.28
C TYR A 250 -6.61 -4.49 4.33
N TYR A 251 -6.92 -4.91 3.10
CA TYR A 251 -5.97 -5.08 2.01
C TYR A 251 -6.45 -4.40 0.73
N VAL A 252 -5.53 -3.71 0.06
CA VAL A 252 -5.79 -3.05 -1.24
C VAL A 252 -4.80 -3.58 -2.29
N PRO A 253 -5.27 -4.34 -3.31
CA PRO A 253 -4.42 -4.87 -4.38
C PRO A 253 -3.93 -3.82 -5.39
#